data_AF-A0A942FER6-F1
#
_entry.id   AF-A0A942FER6-F1
#
_cell.length_a   1.000
_cell.length_b   1.000
_cell.length_c   1.000
_cell.angle_alpha   90.00
_cell.angle_beta   90.00
_cell.angle_gamma   90.00
#
_symmetry.space_group_name_H-M   'P 1'
#
loop_
_entity.id
_entity.type
_entity.pdbx_description
1 polymer ?
#
loop_
_entity_poly.entity_id
_entity_poly.type
_entity_poly.pdbx_seq_one_letter_code
_entity_poly.pdbx_strand_id
1 'polypeptide(L)'
;MKTYIFVWLSLVILTGLAVSAAGMDWGGWSLGVALGIAFLKSGLILNYFMHLKDERGLRLFRWMIPGILAILILFIGLTFLDVAFR
;
A
#
# COMPACT_ATOMS: atom_id res chain seq x y z
N MET A 1 8.29 -6.61 21.08
CA MET A 1 9.43 -6.87 20.17
C MET A 1 9.13 -7.96 19.12
N LYS A 2 8.64 -9.16 19.50
CA LYS A 2 8.33 -10.25 18.53
C LYS A 2 7.43 -9.83 17.35
N THR A 3 6.42 -9.00 17.60
CA THR A 3 5.48 -8.52 16.56
C THR A 3 6.14 -7.64 15.49
N TYR A 4 7.09 -6.79 15.88
CA TYR A 4 7.81 -5.92 14.94
C TYR A 4 8.69 -6.71 13.97
N ILE A 5 9.32 -7.78 14.44
CA ILE A 5 10.14 -8.68 13.62
C ILE A 5 9.29 -9.42 12.58
N PHE A 6 8.09 -9.88 12.95
CA PHE A 6 7.18 -10.54 12.01
C PHE A 6 6.70 -9.58 10.91
N VAL A 7 6.41 -8.34 11.28
CA VAL A 7 5.98 -7.30 10.33
C VAL A 7 7.12 -6.87 9.41
N TRP A 8 8.32 -6.71 9.96
CA TRP A 8 9.52 -6.45 9.17
C TRP A 8 9.77 -7.55 8.14
N LEU A 9 9.64 -8.82 8.53
CA LEU A 9 9.78 -9.95 7.61
C LEU A 9 8.71 -9.90 6.50
N SER A 10 7.45 -9.62 6.85
CA SER A 10 6.39 -9.43 5.86
C SER A 10 6.69 -8.29 4.87
N LEU A 11 7.28 -7.18 5.33
CA LEU A 11 7.70 -6.07 4.46
C LEU A 11 8.83 -6.45 3.52
N VAL A 12 9.77 -7.27 3.96
CA VAL A 12 10.86 -7.80 3.12
C VAL A 12 10.28 -8.71 2.04
N ILE A 13 9.35 -9.61 2.39
CA ILE A 13 8.66 -10.49 1.44
C ILE A 13 7.89 -9.65 0.40
N LEU A 14 7.12 -8.66 0.85
CA LEU A 14 6.40 -7.75 -0.05
C LEU A 14 7.33 -6.99 -0.99
N THR A 15 8.52 -6.62 -0.53
CA THR A 15 9.51 -5.94 -1.36
C THR A 15 10.10 -6.89 -2.40
N GLY A 16 10.38 -8.15 -2.03
CA GLY A 16 10.79 -9.18 -2.97
C GLY A 16 9.72 -9.46 -4.05
N LEU A 17 8.45 -9.51 -3.65
CA LEU A 17 7.31 -9.60 -4.56
C LEU A 17 7.20 -8.40 -5.49
N ALA A 18 7.41 -7.17 -4.98
CA ALA A 18 7.40 -5.95 -5.80
C ALA A 18 8.50 -5.97 -6.87
N VAL A 19 9.72 -6.36 -6.48
CA VAL A 19 10.86 -6.45 -7.41
C VAL A 19 10.65 -7.57 -8.43
N SER A 20 10.11 -8.72 -8.00
CA SER A 20 9.80 -9.83 -8.90
C SER A 20 8.69 -9.49 -9.89
N ALA A 21 7.64 -8.80 -9.41
CA ALA A 21 6.55 -8.31 -10.26
C ALA A 21 7.03 -7.20 -11.21
N ALA A 22 7.98 -6.36 -10.81
CA ALA A 22 8.59 -5.35 -11.67
C ALA A 22 9.54 -5.95 -12.73
N GLY A 23 10.22 -7.05 -12.40
CA GLY A 23 11.09 -7.78 -13.34
C GLY A 23 10.34 -8.70 -14.30
N MET A 24 9.06 -8.94 -14.07
CA MET A 24 8.20 -9.75 -14.92
C MET A 24 7.31 -8.80 -15.72
N ASP A 25 7.50 -8.72 -17.03
CA ASP A 25 6.71 -7.83 -17.91
C ASP A 25 5.24 -8.30 -17.97
N TRP A 26 4.41 -7.82 -17.04
CA TRP A 26 2.97 -8.08 -17.00
C TRP A 26 2.18 -7.21 -17.99
N GLY A 27 2.84 -6.62 -18.98
CA GLY A 27 2.24 -5.69 -19.93
C GLY A 27 1.52 -4.55 -19.21
N GLY A 28 0.28 -4.25 -19.62
CA GLY A 28 -0.54 -3.17 -19.03
C GLY A 28 -0.95 -3.37 -17.56
N TRP A 29 -0.81 -4.59 -17.01
CA TRP A 29 -1.18 -4.88 -15.61
C TRP A 29 -0.04 -4.67 -14.62
N SER A 30 1.20 -4.48 -15.10
CA SER A 30 2.39 -4.31 -14.25
C SER A 30 2.21 -3.16 -13.25
N LEU A 31 1.66 -2.04 -13.70
CA LEU A 31 1.43 -0.87 -12.85
C LEU A 31 0.36 -1.12 -11.78
N GLY A 32 -0.73 -1.83 -12.09
CA GLY A 32 -1.76 -2.18 -11.12
C GLY A 32 -1.24 -3.08 -10.01
N VAL A 33 -0.40 -4.05 -10.36
CA VAL A 33 0.26 -4.95 -9.39
C VAL A 33 1.27 -4.19 -8.54
N ALA A 34 2.10 -3.33 -9.14
CA ALA A 34 3.05 -2.50 -8.41
C ALA A 34 2.35 -1.58 -7.38
N LEU A 35 1.25 -0.95 -7.78
CA LEU A 35 0.45 -0.10 -6.89
C LEU A 35 -0.24 -0.89 -5.78
N GLY A 36 -0.81 -2.06 -6.09
CA GLY A 36 -1.41 -2.94 -5.08
C GLY A 36 -0.41 -3.41 -4.02
N ILE A 37 0.80 -3.78 -4.44
CA ILE A 37 1.87 -4.19 -3.52
C ILE A 37 2.35 -2.98 -2.69
N ALA A 38 2.53 -1.81 -3.30
CA ALA A 38 2.91 -0.58 -2.59
C ALA A 38 1.86 -0.16 -1.54
N PHE A 39 0.57 -0.37 -1.84
CA PHE A 39 -0.53 -0.10 -0.93
C PHE A 39 -0.50 -1.01 0.30
N LEU A 40 -0.38 -2.32 0.09
CA LEU A 40 -0.27 -3.30 1.18
C LEU A 40 0.94 -3.01 2.06
N LYS A 41 2.09 -2.65 1.45
CA LYS A 41 3.32 -2.30 2.18
C LYS A 41 3.09 -1.09 3.09
N SER A 42 2.50 -0.03 2.55
CA SER A 42 2.24 1.22 3.27
C SER A 42 1.23 1.03 4.40
N GLY A 43 0.17 0.24 4.18
CA GLY A 43 -0.80 -0.10 5.22
C GLY A 43 -0.18 -0.86 6.40
N LEU A 44 0.76 -1.78 6.10
CA LEU A 44 1.44 -2.56 7.13
C LEU A 44 2.42 -1.71 7.97
N ILE A 45 3.17 -0.81 7.32
CA ILE A 45 4.04 0.18 7.99
C ILE A 45 3.21 1.08 8.91
N LEU A 46 2.10 1.59 8.38
CA LEU A 46 1.27 2.55 9.09
C LEU A 46 0.62 1.95 10.35
N ASN A 47 0.14 0.71 10.26
CA ASN A 47 -0.52 0.05 11.39
C ASN A 47 0.46 -0.39 12.48
N TYR A 48 1.70 -0.75 12.13
CA TYR A 48 2.65 -1.35 13.07
C TYR A 48 3.83 -0.46 13.44
N PHE A 49 4.46 0.25 12.50
CA PHE A 49 5.65 1.07 12.77
C PHE A 49 5.32 2.49 13.23
N MET A 50 4.23 3.08 12.73
CA MET A 50 3.83 4.44 13.10
C MET A 50 3.04 4.52 14.42
N HIS A 51 3.08 3.48 15.27
CA HIS A 51 2.46 3.46 16.62
C HIS A 51 0.98 3.91 16.68
N LEU A 52 0.25 3.84 15.56
CA LEU A 52 -1.18 4.19 15.49
C LEU A 52 -2.06 3.39 16.45
N LYS A 53 -1.55 2.25 16.94
CA LYS A 53 -2.22 1.38 17.88
C LYS A 53 -1.98 1.76 19.36
N ASP A 54 -0.92 2.50 19.69
CA ASP A 54 -0.56 2.83 21.08
C ASP A 54 -0.92 4.26 21.50
N GLU A 55 -1.08 5.19 20.56
CA GLU A 55 -1.53 6.55 20.87
C GLU A 55 -3.06 6.65 20.87
N ARG A 56 -3.66 6.38 22.04
CA ARG A 56 -5.11 6.45 22.34
C ARG A 56 -5.81 7.80 22.01
N GLY A 57 -5.09 8.81 21.50
CA GLY A 57 -5.57 10.19 21.37
C GLY A 57 -6.15 10.61 20.01
N LEU A 58 -5.66 10.09 18.87
CA LEU A 58 -6.08 10.60 17.55
C LEU A 58 -7.03 9.65 16.82
N ARG A 59 -8.28 9.60 17.30
CA ARG A 59 -9.40 8.94 16.58
C ARG A 59 -9.60 9.48 15.15
N LEU A 60 -9.14 10.70 14.88
CA LEU A 60 -9.14 11.35 13.56
C LEU A 60 -8.25 10.62 12.54
N PHE A 61 -7.05 10.18 12.93
CA PHE A 61 -6.08 9.58 12.00
C PHE A 61 -6.55 8.21 11.49
N ARG A 62 -7.32 7.49 12.31
CA ARG A 62 -7.93 6.20 11.92
C ARG A 62 -8.94 6.32 10.78
N TRP A 63 -9.61 7.46 10.64
CA TRP A 63 -10.59 7.73 9.57
C TRP A 63 -10.01 8.55 8.41
N MET A 64 -9.04 9.42 8.69
CA MET A 64 -8.41 10.26 7.68
C MET A 64 -7.55 9.45 6.71
N ILE A 65 -6.82 8.45 7.21
CA ILE A 65 -6.00 7.55 6.41
C ILE A 65 -6.84 6.81 5.37
N PRO A 66 -7.87 6.01 5.72
CA PRO A 66 -8.66 5.31 4.71
C PRO A 66 -9.38 6.27 3.77
N GLY A 67 -9.75 7.48 4.23
CA GLY A 67 -10.34 8.53 3.38
C GLY A 67 -9.39 9.04 2.30
N ILE A 68 -8.17 9.44 2.67
CA ILE A 68 -7.13 9.87 1.72
C ILE A 68 -6.78 8.72 0.76
N LEU A 69 -6.71 7.51 1.29
CA LEU A 69 -6.34 6.33 0.55
C LEU A 69 -7.43 5.92 -0.46
N ALA A 70 -8.71 6.09 -0.10
CA ALA A 70 -9.84 5.92 -1.01
C ALA A 70 -9.84 6.98 -2.13
N ILE A 71 -9.57 8.25 -1.79
CA ILE A 71 -9.42 9.33 -2.77
C ILE A 71 -8.26 9.05 -3.74
N LEU A 72 -7.12 8.56 -3.23
CA LEU A 72 -5.97 8.20 -4.05
C LEU A 72 -6.29 7.04 -5.00
N ILE A 73 -6.96 5.98 -4.51
CA ILE A 73 -7.43 4.87 -5.35
C ILE A 73 -8.38 5.37 -6.44
N LEU A 74 -9.32 6.25 -6.08
CA LEU A 74 -10.26 6.82 -7.04
C LEU A 74 -9.52 7.63 -8.12
N PHE A 75 -8.54 8.44 -7.73
CA PHE A 75 -7.77 9.27 -8.66
C PHE A 75 -6.91 8.44 -9.60
N ILE A 76 -6.24 7.42 -9.07
CA ILE A 76 -5.47 6.45 -9.86
C ILE A 76 -6.41 5.68 -10.80
N GLY A 77 -7.53 5.17 -10.31
CA GLY A 77 -8.51 4.43 -11.11
C GLY A 77 -9.09 5.25 -12.26
N LEU A 78 -9.42 6.52 -12.01
CA LEU A 78 -9.88 7.46 -13.03
C LEU A 78 -8.78 7.76 -14.06
N THR A 79 -7.53 7.95 -13.63
CA THR A 79 -6.39 8.17 -14.54
C THR A 79 -6.16 6.95 -15.45
N PHE A 80 -6.31 5.73 -14.91
CA PHE A 80 -6.23 4.50 -15.70
C PHE A 80 -7.37 4.36 -16.69
N LEU A 81 -8.60 4.72 -16.29
CA LEU A 81 -9.74 4.76 -17.19
C LEU A 81 -9.45 5.73 -18.34
N ASP A 82 -8.95 6.93 -18.04
CA ASP A 82 -8.62 7.95 -19.03
C ASP A 82 -7.52 7.49 -20.02
N VAL A 83 -6.47 6.82 -19.52
CA VAL A 83 -5.41 6.24 -20.35
C VAL A 83 -5.88 5.05 -21.19
N ALA A 84 -6.79 4.21 -20.68
CA ALA A 84 -7.29 3.04 -21.40
C ALA A 84 -8.35 3.37 -22.47
N PHE A 85 -9.08 4.48 -22.30
CA PHE A 85 -10.05 4.97 -23.29
C PHE A 85 -9.43 5.92 -24.34
N ARG A 86 -8.11 6.18 -24.29
CA ARG A 86 -7.35 6.93 -25.30
C ARG A 86 -6.54 6.01 -26.20
#